data_AF-A0A7L4ZT76-F1
#
_entry.id   AF-A0A7L4ZT76-F1
#
_cell.length_a   1.000
_cell.length_b   1.000
_cell.length_c   1.000
_cell.angle_alpha   90.00
_cell.angle_beta   90.00
_cell.angle_gamma   90.00
#
_symmetry.space_group_name_H-M   'P 1'
#
loop_
_entity.id
_entity.type
_entity.pdbx_description
1 polymer ?
#
loop_
_entity_poly.entity_id
_entity_poly.type
_entity_poly.pdbx_seq_one_letter_code
_entity_poly.pdbx_strand_id
1 'polypeptide(L)'
;MKLSVRRSSVRFFVLLLAGLLVVQTAGSEPLLLMLQLLATAAMPVVYIGLELSLRKPQTKVRRLLVPTVAASLLSIPLMMLVWDWQDTRTQQHAHAIIQGLENYKRQQGHYPDSLPQLVPRFLPRLPVTSQGLINPPAFQYSTDTARAPQAFWLQYYAGAMVEASYSSRSNQWSYED
;
A
#
# COMPACT_ATOMS: atom_id res chain seq x y z
N MET A 1 -4.23 -11.90 -40.89
CA MET A 1 -4.60 -10.52 -40.52
C MET A 1 -3.58 -10.02 -39.49
N LYS A 2 -2.65 -9.11 -39.86
CA LYS A 2 -1.60 -8.61 -38.93
C LYS A 2 -2.18 -7.52 -38.03
N LEU A 3 -2.33 -7.79 -36.73
CA LEU A 3 -2.68 -6.80 -35.73
C LEU A 3 -1.49 -5.85 -35.51
N SER A 4 -1.41 -4.75 -36.27
CA SER A 4 -0.40 -3.72 -35.99
C SER A 4 -0.85 -2.93 -34.75
N VAL A 5 -0.29 -3.25 -33.59
CA VAL A 5 -0.47 -2.44 -32.39
C VAL A 5 0.27 -1.11 -32.61
N ARG A 6 -0.46 0.02 -32.60
CA ARG A 6 0.19 1.33 -32.72
C ARG A 6 0.95 1.64 -31.43
N ARG A 7 2.21 2.05 -31.56
CA ARG A 7 3.09 2.47 -30.44
C ARG A 7 2.42 3.46 -29.49
N SER A 8 1.55 4.34 -29.99
CA SER A 8 0.81 5.33 -29.18
C SER A 8 -0.15 4.69 -28.17
N SER A 9 -0.83 3.59 -28.55
CA SER A 9 -1.77 2.91 -27.66
C SER A 9 -1.05 2.17 -26.52
N VAL A 10 0.13 1.61 -26.79
CA VAL A 10 0.97 0.95 -25.76
C VAL A 10 1.47 1.98 -24.75
N ARG A 11 1.98 3.13 -25.21
CA ARG A 11 2.44 4.20 -24.31
C ARG A 11 1.32 4.70 -23.41
N PHE A 12 0.13 4.94 -23.98
CA PHE A 12 -1.04 5.34 -23.21
C PHE A 12 -1.41 4.30 -22.15
N PHE A 13 -1.47 3.02 -22.51
CA PHE A 13 -1.73 1.92 -21.59
C PHE A 13 -0.74 1.89 -20.43
N VAL A 14 0.56 1.94 -20.71
CA VAL A 14 1.61 1.88 -19.68
C VAL A 14 1.56 3.08 -18.74
N LEU A 15 1.38 4.29 -19.28
CA LEU A 15 1.27 5.51 -18.47
C LEU A 15 0.02 5.49 -17.58
N LEU A 16 -1.11 5.03 -18.14
CA LEU A 16 -2.34 4.88 -17.37
C LEU A 16 -2.18 3.85 -16.25
N LEU A 17 -1.59 2.70 -16.55
CA LEU A 17 -1.34 1.64 -15.56
C LEU A 17 -0.41 2.15 -14.44
N ALA A 18 0.69 2.82 -14.79
CA ALA A 18 1.60 3.41 -13.83
C ALA A 18 0.90 4.48 -12.97
N GLY A 19 0.09 5.34 -13.58
CA GLY A 19 -0.71 6.34 -12.87
C GLY A 19 -1.70 5.71 -11.89
N LEU A 20 -2.41 4.65 -12.29
CA LEU A 20 -3.32 3.92 -11.41
C LEU A 20 -2.57 3.32 -10.20
N LEU A 21 -1.43 2.66 -10.43
CA LEU A 21 -0.62 2.08 -9.36
C LEU A 21 -0.08 3.16 -8.39
N VAL A 22 0.31 4.33 -8.90
CA VAL A 22 0.75 5.45 -8.05
C VAL A 22 -0.42 5.98 -7.20
N VAL A 23 -1.61 6.14 -7.78
CA VAL A 23 -2.79 6.59 -7.02
C VAL A 23 -3.17 5.59 -5.94
N GLN A 24 -3.16 4.29 -6.26
CA GLN A 24 -3.45 3.21 -5.32
C GLN A 24 -2.42 3.10 -4.19
N THR A 25 -1.14 3.38 -4.46
CA THR A 25 -0.08 3.34 -3.45
C THR A 25 0.00 4.62 -2.64
N ALA A 26 -0.50 5.75 -3.15
CA ALA A 26 -0.50 7.02 -2.44
C ALA A 26 -1.62 7.10 -1.40
N GLY A 27 -2.82 6.65 -1.75
CA GLY A 27 -3.91 6.47 -0.80
C GLY A 27 -4.09 4.99 -0.56
N SER A 28 -3.57 4.47 0.55
CA SER A 28 -3.85 3.11 1.04
C SER A 28 -5.29 3.01 1.56
N GLU A 29 -6.24 3.57 0.80
CA GLU A 29 -7.62 3.84 1.16
C GLU A 29 -8.51 2.80 0.43
N PRO A 30 -9.21 1.92 1.16
CA PRO A 30 -10.16 0.96 0.59
C PRO A 30 -11.19 1.63 -0.33
N LEU A 31 -11.53 2.89 -0.04
CA LEU A 31 -12.43 3.70 -0.83
C LEU A 31 -11.93 3.93 -2.25
N LEU A 32 -10.62 4.18 -2.46
CA LEU A 32 -10.06 4.36 -3.81
C LEU A 32 -10.15 3.08 -4.63
N LEU A 33 -9.89 1.93 -4.00
CA LEU A 33 -10.08 0.64 -4.65
C LEU A 33 -11.54 0.40 -5.02
N MET A 34 -12.48 0.70 -4.12
CA MET A 34 -13.91 0.58 -4.39
C MET A 34 -14.33 1.48 -5.56
N LEU A 35 -13.91 2.75 -5.57
CA LEU A 35 -14.18 3.68 -6.67
C LEU A 35 -13.60 3.19 -7.99
N GLN A 36 -12.39 2.63 -7.98
CA GLN A 36 -11.78 2.07 -9.17
C GLN A 36 -12.51 0.83 -9.68
N LEU A 37 -12.96 -0.06 -8.79
CA LEU A 37 -13.78 -1.22 -9.16
C LEU A 37 -15.09 -0.76 -9.78
N LEU A 38 -15.76 0.22 -9.18
CA LEU A 38 -17.00 0.80 -9.72
C LEU A 38 -16.76 1.45 -11.09
N ALA A 39 -15.70 2.24 -11.24
CA ALA A 39 -15.35 2.85 -12.52
C ALA A 39 -15.04 1.80 -13.59
N THR A 40 -14.32 0.73 -13.22
CA THR A 40 -13.98 -0.38 -14.12
C THR A 40 -15.21 -1.19 -14.52
N ALA A 41 -16.16 -1.39 -13.60
CA ALA A 41 -17.43 -2.07 -13.87
C ALA A 41 -18.40 -1.21 -14.70
N ALA A 42 -18.39 0.12 -14.52
CA ALA A 42 -19.21 1.05 -15.29
C ALA A 42 -18.74 1.19 -16.75
N MET A 43 -17.45 1.02 -17.02
CA MET A 43 -16.85 1.19 -18.34
C MET A 43 -17.47 0.30 -19.44
N PRO A 44 -17.66 -1.03 -19.24
CA PRO A 44 -18.41 -1.88 -20.17
C PRO A 44 -19.85 -1.40 -20.42
N VAL A 45 -20.54 -0.93 -19.39
CA VAL A 45 -21.93 -0.45 -19.52
C VAL A 45 -21.99 0.80 -20.38
N VAL A 46 -21.10 1.77 -20.11
CA VAL A 46 -20.95 2.98 -20.92
C VAL A 46 -20.57 2.62 -22.36
N TYR A 47 -19.66 1.65 -22.53
CA TYR A 47 -19.24 1.16 -23.84
C TYR A 47 -20.41 0.59 -24.64
N ILE A 48 -21.20 -0.32 -24.06
CA ILE A 48 -22.37 -0.93 -24.71
C ILE A 48 -23.43 0.14 -25.01
N GLY A 49 -23.71 1.05 -24.07
CA GLY A 49 -24.67 2.13 -24.26
C GLY A 49 -24.30 3.07 -25.40
N LEU A 50 -23.01 3.41 -25.53
CA LEU A 50 -22.49 4.19 -26.66
C LEU A 50 -22.61 3.42 -27.98
N GLU A 51 -22.33 2.11 -27.98
CA GLU A 51 -22.45 1.26 -29.18
C GLU A 51 -23.91 1.14 -29.66
N LEU A 52 -24.87 1.03 -28.73
CA LEU A 52 -26.30 1.00 -29.05
C LEU A 52 -26.83 2.36 -29.52
N SER A 53 -26.32 3.47 -28.94
CA SER A 53 -26.81 4.82 -29.26
C SER A 53 -26.22 5.39 -30.56
N LEU A 54 -24.96 5.07 -30.85
CA LEU A 54 -24.23 5.61 -31.98
C LEU A 54 -24.22 4.58 -33.12
N ARG A 55 -25.13 4.71 -34.08
CA ARG A 55 -25.27 3.81 -35.26
C ARG A 55 -24.00 3.67 -36.14
N LYS A 56 -22.92 4.41 -35.87
CA LYS A 56 -21.64 4.32 -36.60
C LYS A 56 -20.53 3.79 -35.68
N PRO A 57 -19.71 2.83 -36.15
CA PRO A 57 -18.62 2.28 -35.36
C PRO A 57 -17.57 3.35 -35.05
N GLN A 58 -17.57 3.86 -33.82
CA GLN A 58 -16.56 4.81 -33.36
C GLN A 58 -15.25 4.08 -33.05
N THR A 59 -14.48 3.81 -34.10
CA THR A 59 -13.12 3.22 -34.01
C THR A 59 -12.19 3.98 -33.08
N LYS A 60 -12.38 5.30 -32.92
CA LYS A 60 -11.64 6.12 -31.95
C LYS A 60 -11.97 5.78 -30.50
N VAL A 61 -13.25 5.55 -30.16
CA VAL A 61 -13.69 5.21 -28.79
C VAL A 61 -13.20 3.83 -28.40
N ARG A 62 -13.36 2.82 -29.27
CA ARG A 62 -12.79 1.47 -29.06
C ARG A 62 -11.29 1.51 -28.79
N ARG A 63 -10.56 2.40 -29.48
CA ARG A 63 -9.11 2.55 -29.32
C ARG A 63 -8.69 3.04 -27.93
N LEU A 64 -9.53 3.80 -27.25
CA LEU A 64 -9.26 4.32 -25.90
C LEU A 64 -9.83 3.39 -24.83
N LEU A 65 -11.07 2.89 -25.02
CA LEU A 65 -11.74 2.06 -24.03
C LEU A 65 -11.04 0.73 -23.79
N VAL A 66 -10.60 0.03 -24.85
CA VAL A 66 -9.94 -1.27 -24.71
C VAL A 66 -8.68 -1.20 -23.85
N PRO A 67 -7.69 -0.33 -24.12
CA PRO A 67 -6.51 -0.24 -23.26
C PRO A 67 -6.85 0.25 -21.85
N THR A 68 -7.85 1.13 -21.67
CA THR A 68 -8.23 1.57 -20.33
C THR A 68 -8.81 0.42 -19.50
N VAL A 69 -9.74 -0.36 -20.07
CA VAL A 69 -10.30 -1.56 -19.40
C VAL A 69 -9.19 -2.56 -19.09
N ALA A 70 -8.30 -2.83 -20.06
CA ALA A 70 -7.18 -3.74 -19.85
C ALA A 70 -6.23 -3.25 -18.75
N ALA A 71 -5.93 -1.95 -18.69
CA ALA A 71 -5.06 -1.37 -17.67
C ALA A 71 -5.71 -1.46 -16.29
N SER A 72 -7.01 -1.15 -16.19
CA SER A 72 -7.76 -1.29 -14.95
C SER A 72 -7.76 -2.73 -14.44
N LEU A 73 -8.03 -3.72 -15.30
CA LEU A 73 -8.03 -5.13 -14.91
C LEU A 73 -6.64 -5.60 -14.48
N LEU A 74 -5.59 -5.20 -15.21
CA LEU A 74 -4.21 -5.58 -14.89
C LEU A 74 -3.68 -4.89 -13.62
N SER A 75 -4.18 -3.71 -13.28
CA SER A 75 -3.74 -2.98 -12.08
C SER A 75 -4.06 -3.72 -10.78
N ILE A 76 -5.15 -4.51 -10.73
CA ILE A 76 -5.58 -5.23 -9.52
C ILE A 76 -4.53 -6.25 -9.03
N PRO A 77 -4.11 -7.25 -9.84
CA PRO A 77 -3.09 -8.20 -9.40
C PRO A 77 -1.72 -7.54 -9.17
N LEU A 78 -1.38 -6.51 -9.96
CA LEU A 78 -0.14 -5.75 -9.74
C LEU A 78 -0.15 -5.03 -8.40
N MET A 79 -1.28 -4.48 -7.99
CA MET A 79 -1.43 -3.83 -6.70
C MET A 79 -1.24 -4.82 -5.54
N MET A 80 -1.74 -6.05 -5.65
CA MET A 80 -1.50 -7.09 -4.62
C MET A 80 0.00 -7.39 -4.45
N LEU A 81 0.75 -7.47 -5.56
CA LEU A 81 2.21 -7.64 -5.51
C LEU A 81 2.91 -6.45 -4.86
N VAL A 82 2.43 -5.23 -5.12
CA VAL A 82 2.97 -4.04 -4.50
C VAL A 82 2.69 -4.03 -2.99
N TRP A 83 1.49 -4.40 -2.56
CA TRP A 83 1.14 -4.50 -1.14
C TRP A 83 1.98 -5.54 -0.39
N ASP A 84 2.16 -6.74 -0.96
CA ASP A 84 3.01 -7.78 -0.36
C ASP A 84 4.47 -7.32 -0.21
N TRP A 85 4.98 -6.62 -1.23
CA TRP A 85 6.32 -6.02 -1.18
C TRP A 85 6.40 -4.91 -0.12
N GLN A 86 5.40 -4.04 -0.03
CA GLN A 86 5.34 -2.97 0.97
C GLN A 86 5.25 -3.52 2.40
N ASP A 87 4.47 -4.58 2.61
CA ASP A 87 4.34 -5.22 3.92
C ASP A 87 5.67 -5.88 4.32
N THR A 88 6.27 -6.66 3.43
CA THR A 88 7.58 -7.29 3.67
C THR A 88 8.64 -6.25 4.05
N ARG A 89 8.69 -5.12 3.33
CA ARG A 89 9.63 -4.03 3.64
C ARG A 89 9.31 -3.35 4.98
N THR A 90 8.02 -3.16 5.29
CA THR A 90 7.57 -2.59 6.55
C THR A 90 7.93 -3.49 7.73
N GLN A 91 7.73 -4.81 7.60
CA GLN A 91 8.15 -5.77 8.62
C GLN A 91 9.66 -5.77 8.85
N GLN A 92 10.48 -5.65 7.78
CA GLN A 92 11.94 -5.51 7.92
C GLN A 92 12.32 -4.25 8.72
N HIS A 93 11.65 -3.12 8.45
CA HIS A 93 11.84 -1.88 9.21
C HIS A 93 11.40 -2.02 10.66
N ALA A 94 10.25 -2.64 10.90
CA ALA A 94 9.74 -2.92 12.25
C ALA A 94 10.71 -3.81 13.04
N HIS A 95 11.28 -4.84 12.40
CA HIS A 95 12.26 -5.73 13.02
C HIS A 95 13.51 -4.97 13.48
N ALA A 96 14.01 -4.02 12.67
CA ALA A 96 15.12 -3.17 13.07
C ALA A 96 14.76 -2.32 14.31
N ILE A 97 13.54 -1.76 14.37
CA ILE A 97 13.04 -1.00 15.52
C ILE A 97 12.98 -1.89 16.77
N ILE A 98 12.39 -3.09 16.65
CA ILE A 98 12.28 -4.07 17.75
C ILE A 98 13.66 -4.43 18.29
N GLN A 99 14.63 -4.72 17.42
CA GLN A 99 16.02 -4.98 17.86
C GLN A 99 16.63 -3.78 18.59
N GLY A 100 16.38 -2.55 18.09
CA GLY A 100 16.79 -1.31 18.75
C GLY A 100 16.21 -1.16 20.16
N LEU A 101 14.91 -1.42 20.31
CA LEU A 101 14.19 -1.41 21.60
C LEU A 101 14.77 -2.44 22.58
N GLU A 102 15.03 -3.66 22.12
CA GLU A 102 15.63 -4.71 22.95
C GLU A 102 17.06 -4.40 23.37
N ASN A 103 17.86 -3.80 22.48
CA ASN A 103 19.20 -3.31 22.83
C ASN A 103 19.13 -2.18 23.87
N TYR A 104 18.21 -1.23 23.69
CA TYR A 104 17.98 -0.13 24.63
C TYR A 104 17.62 -0.67 26.01
N LYS A 105 16.66 -1.60 26.10
CA LYS A 105 16.24 -2.22 27.36
C LYS A 105 17.37 -2.97 28.05
N ARG A 106 18.18 -3.73 27.29
CA ARG A 106 19.35 -4.41 27.86
C ARG A 106 20.36 -3.44 28.48
N GLN A 107 20.47 -2.24 27.94
CA GLN A 107 21.42 -1.24 28.44
C GLN A 107 20.85 -0.37 29.57
N GLN A 108 19.59 0.05 29.48
CA GLN A 108 18.96 1.01 30.41
C GLN A 108 18.06 0.36 31.46
N GLY A 109 17.74 -0.93 31.30
CA GLY A 109 16.84 -1.67 32.19
C GLY A 109 15.35 -1.47 31.91
N HIS A 110 14.98 -0.55 31.01
CA HIS A 110 13.59 -0.27 30.62
C HIS A 110 13.51 0.07 29.12
N TYR A 111 12.31 0.00 28.54
CA TYR A 111 12.08 0.49 27.18
C TYR A 111 12.04 2.03 27.15
N PRO A 112 12.37 2.69 26.02
CA PRO A 112 12.31 4.14 25.93
C PRO A 112 10.87 4.65 25.96
N ASP A 113 10.65 5.91 26.36
CA ASP A 113 9.31 6.50 26.33
C ASP A 113 8.84 6.81 24.90
N SER A 114 9.78 6.88 23.95
CA SER A 114 9.50 7.18 22.55
C SER A 114 10.58 6.65 21.60
N LEU A 115 10.19 6.32 20.36
CA LEU A 115 11.10 5.80 19.33
C LEU A 115 12.31 6.72 19.00
N PRO A 116 12.21 8.07 19.01
CA PRO A 116 13.36 8.93 18.75
C PRO A 116 14.54 8.74 19.71
N GLN A 117 14.32 8.25 20.94
CA GLN A 117 15.40 7.96 21.90
C GLN A 117 16.33 6.82 21.44
N LEU A 118 15.91 6.02 20.46
CA LEU A 118 16.75 5.00 19.84
C LEU A 118 17.85 5.60 18.94
N VAL A 119 17.67 6.83 18.47
CA VAL A 119 18.58 7.49 17.53
C VAL A 119 19.53 8.44 18.29
N PRO A 120 20.81 8.54 17.90
CA PRO A 120 21.50 7.76 16.87
C PRO A 120 22.11 6.45 17.39
N ARG A 121 22.02 6.20 18.70
CA ARG A 121 22.85 5.18 19.37
C ARG A 121 22.49 3.74 19.00
N PHE A 122 21.20 3.42 18.95
CA PHE A 122 20.69 2.08 18.67
C PHE A 122 20.18 1.93 17.24
N LEU A 123 19.83 3.04 16.59
CA LEU A 123 19.44 3.12 15.19
C LEU A 123 20.08 4.36 14.54
N PRO A 124 20.60 4.27 13.31
CA PRO A 124 21.18 5.43 12.62
C PRO A 124 20.12 6.50 12.28
N ARG A 125 18.89 6.06 12.00
CA ARG A 125 17.70 6.88 11.77
C ARG A 125 16.47 6.05 12.09
N LEU A 126 15.35 6.70 12.38
CA LEU A 126 14.09 5.98 12.60
C LEU A 126 13.51 5.53 11.26
N PRO A 127 13.30 4.23 11.01
CA PRO A 127 12.60 3.76 9.82
C PRO A 127 11.14 4.21 9.83
N VAL A 128 10.60 4.53 8.66
CA VAL A 128 9.16 4.71 8.42
C VAL A 128 8.58 3.47 7.76
N THR A 129 7.26 3.34 7.73
CA THR A 129 6.62 2.25 6.99
C THR A 129 6.89 2.39 5.49
N SER A 130 6.72 1.31 4.71
CA SER A 130 6.78 1.37 3.24
C SER A 130 5.39 1.52 2.61
N GLN A 131 4.37 1.68 3.44
CA GLN A 131 2.99 1.93 3.06
C GLN A 131 2.89 3.40 2.66
N GLY A 132 2.24 3.74 1.55
CA GLY A 132 2.23 5.12 1.05
C GLY A 132 3.49 5.50 0.26
N LEU A 133 3.32 5.95 -0.99
CA LEU A 133 4.46 6.39 -1.83
C LEU A 133 4.94 7.81 -1.50
N ILE A 134 4.01 8.71 -1.18
CA ILE A 134 4.28 10.15 -1.03
C ILE A 134 4.62 10.51 0.42
N ASN A 135 3.80 10.04 1.36
CA ASN A 135 3.95 10.32 2.79
C ASN A 135 3.74 9.02 3.57
N PRO A 136 4.79 8.18 3.69
CA PRO A 136 4.66 6.95 4.44
C PRO A 136 4.40 7.23 5.93
N PRO A 137 3.37 6.61 6.54
CA PRO A 137 3.10 6.81 7.95
C PRO A 137 4.24 6.27 8.81
N ALA A 138 4.44 6.90 9.97
CA ALA A 138 5.37 6.41 10.98
C ALA A 138 4.79 5.19 11.70
N PHE A 139 5.66 4.38 12.30
CA PHE A 139 5.22 3.37 13.26
C PHE A 139 4.64 4.04 14.50
N GLN A 140 3.52 3.50 14.98
CA GLN A 140 2.94 3.88 16.25
C GLN A 140 3.60 3.04 17.34
N TYR A 141 3.99 3.69 18.44
CA TYR A 141 4.70 3.06 19.54
C TYR A 141 4.04 3.44 20.84
N SER A 142 3.81 2.44 21.69
CA SER A 142 3.32 2.67 23.05
C SER A 142 3.96 1.69 24.03
N THR A 143 4.11 2.15 25.25
CA THR A 143 4.55 1.35 26.41
C THR A 143 3.45 1.39 27.44
N ASP A 144 3.05 0.24 27.97
CA ASP A 144 2.11 0.19 29.09
C ASP A 144 2.85 0.41 30.40
N THR A 145 3.22 1.66 30.69
CA THR A 145 3.95 2.01 31.91
C THR A 145 3.14 1.76 33.17
N ALA A 146 1.81 1.72 33.07
CA ALA A 146 0.91 1.58 34.21
C ALA A 146 0.67 0.13 34.63
N ARG A 147 0.56 -0.82 33.69
CA ARG A 147 0.22 -2.23 33.99
C ARG A 147 1.37 -3.19 33.74
N ALA A 148 2.30 -2.87 32.84
CA ALA A 148 3.39 -3.75 32.47
C ALA A 148 4.62 -2.94 32.02
N PRO A 149 5.42 -2.38 32.96
CA PRO A 149 6.54 -1.49 32.65
C PRO A 149 7.68 -2.13 31.83
N GLN A 150 7.51 -3.39 31.41
CA GLN A 150 8.46 -4.16 30.63
C GLN A 150 7.86 -4.71 29.33
N ALA A 151 6.77 -4.11 28.83
CA ALA A 151 6.18 -4.45 27.54
C ALA A 151 6.01 -3.20 26.65
N PHE A 152 6.17 -3.39 25.34
CA PHE A 152 5.85 -2.38 24.34
C PHE A 152 4.96 -2.96 23.23
N TRP A 153 4.28 -2.05 22.55
CA TRP A 153 3.53 -2.31 21.33
C TRP A 153 4.09 -1.47 20.19
N LEU A 154 4.24 -2.11 19.03
CA LEU A 154 4.63 -1.44 17.80
C LEU A 154 3.56 -1.72 16.75
N GLN A 155 2.93 -0.68 16.23
CA GLN A 155 1.78 -0.77 15.34
C GLN A 155 2.05 -0.06 14.02
N TYR A 156 1.46 -0.58 12.95
CA TYR A 156 1.37 0.10 11.68
C TYR A 156 0.12 -0.30 10.91
N TYR A 157 -0.33 0.60 10.04
CA TYR A 157 -1.42 0.32 9.11
C TYR A 157 -0.92 -0.61 7.98
N ALA A 158 -1.46 -1.81 7.87
CA ALA A 158 -1.04 -2.81 6.88
C ALA A 158 -1.77 -2.69 5.54
N GLY A 159 -2.71 -1.74 5.41
CA GLY A 159 -3.57 -1.60 4.24
C GLY A 159 -4.96 -2.22 4.47
N ALA A 160 -5.92 -1.86 3.62
CA ALA A 160 -7.25 -2.50 3.58
C ALA A 160 -8.04 -2.50 4.91
N MET A 161 -7.87 -1.46 5.73
CA MET A 161 -8.42 -1.32 7.10
C MET A 161 -7.76 -2.20 8.16
N VAL A 162 -6.71 -2.95 7.80
CA VAL A 162 -6.00 -3.84 8.74
C VAL A 162 -4.92 -3.06 9.48
N GLU A 163 -4.91 -3.20 10.81
CA GLU A 163 -3.81 -2.74 11.66
C GLU A 163 -2.97 -3.94 12.11
N ALA A 164 -1.65 -3.87 11.84
CA ALA A 164 -0.70 -4.85 12.31
C ALA A 164 -0.10 -4.35 13.63
N SER A 165 -0.17 -5.16 14.68
CA SER A 165 0.39 -4.84 15.99
C SER A 165 1.37 -5.91 16.45
N TYR A 166 2.55 -5.51 16.91
CA TYR A 166 3.52 -6.39 17.53
C TYR A 166 3.52 -6.16 19.04
N SER A 167 3.38 -7.25 19.80
CA SER A 167 3.51 -7.23 21.26
C SER A 167 4.83 -7.83 21.70
N SER A 168 5.63 -7.09 22.46
CA SER A 168 6.86 -7.64 23.05
C SER A 168 6.59 -8.69 24.14
N ARG A 169 5.33 -8.82 24.59
CA ARG A 169 4.93 -9.82 25.59
C ARG A 169 4.75 -11.21 24.98
N SER A 170 4.09 -11.28 23.83
CA SER A 170 3.88 -12.54 23.10
C SER A 170 4.96 -12.81 22.05
N ASN A 171 5.76 -11.80 21.69
CA ASN A 171 6.69 -11.83 20.57
C ASN A 171 6.02 -12.21 19.24
N GLN A 172 4.75 -11.81 19.07
CA GLN A 172 3.94 -12.14 17.90
C GLN A 172 3.31 -10.89 17.31
N TRP A 173 3.09 -10.94 15.99
CA TRP A 173 2.24 -10.01 15.27
C TRP A 173 0.78 -10.45 15.38
N SER A 174 -0.12 -9.53 15.69
CA SER A 174 -1.56 -9.65 15.47
C SER A 174 -1.98 -8.73 14.34
N TYR A 175 -3.03 -9.16 13.62
CA TYR A 175 -3.66 -8.39 12.56
C TYR A 175 -5.12 -8.24 12.95
N GLU A 176 -5.59 -7.00 13.09
CA GLU A 176 -6.95 -6.66 13.48
C GLU A 176 -7.61 -5.89 12.34
N ASP A 177 -8.84 -6.29 11.99
CA ASP A 177 -9.68 -5.73 10.90
C ASP A 177 -10.67 -4.68 11.42
#